data_AF-A0A525C322-F1
#
_entry.id   AF-A0A525C322-F1
#
_cell.length_a   1.000
_cell.length_b   1.000
_cell.length_c   1.000
_cell.angle_alpha   90.00
_cell.angle_beta   90.00
_cell.angle_gamma   90.00
#
_symmetry.space_group_name_H-M   'P 1'
#
loop_
_entity.id
_entity.type
_entity.pdbx_description
1 polymer ?
#
loop_
_entity_poly.entity_id
_entity_poly.type
_entity_poly.pdbx_seq_one_letter_code
_entity_poly.pdbx_strand_id
1 'polypeptide(L)'
;MRVSVHNKRGAGPRGFQLIAATWLARVALVLALCVAPLSAAAEGWETEISGTAFSPSLVIGIDKSEQQLFLFMHQSPLSVAERFTCTTGEQEGDKFAEGDLRTPEGVYFTETRIDTGLDYDLFGDLAYTLNFPNPVDRLRGKTGSGIWIHGRGHEIVPRETRGCVALEMDDMNQLETHLASGVPVVIARDLDWAETAQDEEYTDRVAELAALVEGWAGAWQSRSEEFFSFYDPERFSRAQGSFAAFRAHKEGLFRNLPWIQVSVHDIRVVEGPDYWVTYFGQFYRSPSLTSEGIKRLYWMEDESGELKIVGKEWVMARQGLEERYVESLAEDATDLVEQWRTAWEQADMDEYLAFYADNASQGGRRGLEAIRNHKQEIWARGQAMSVGVSDVQVRLHSQGLAVSFVQEYQAGEYRDTGVKTLILMPDGNQWEIVSETWSAR
;
A
#
# COMPACT_ATOMS: atom_id res chain seq x y z
N MET A 1 -0.92 -100.34 15.30
CA MET A 1 -1.51 -101.09 16.43
C MET A 1 -2.99 -100.74 16.46
N ARG A 2 -3.85 -101.74 16.19
CA ARG A 2 -5.32 -101.86 16.35
C ARG A 2 -6.24 -100.66 16.00
N VAL A 3 -7.01 -100.76 14.89
CA VAL A 3 -8.46 -101.13 14.81
C VAL A 3 -9.36 -99.89 15.05
N SER A 4 -9.86 -99.21 14.00
CA SER A 4 -11.13 -99.45 13.28
C SER A 4 -12.37 -99.48 14.19
N VAL A 5 -13.42 -98.72 13.81
CA VAL A 5 -14.83 -99.18 13.67
C VAL A 5 -15.81 -97.97 13.69
N HIS A 6 -16.52 -97.83 12.57
CA HIS A 6 -17.97 -97.55 12.36
C HIS A 6 -18.69 -96.48 13.20
N ASN A 7 -19.35 -95.48 12.58
CA ASN A 7 -20.58 -95.48 11.76
C ASN A 7 -21.86 -95.22 12.58
N LYS A 8 -22.75 -94.43 11.96
CA LYS A 8 -24.21 -94.31 12.11
C LYS A 8 -24.83 -93.35 13.15
N ARG A 9 -25.54 -92.39 12.53
CA ARG A 9 -26.98 -92.09 12.66
C ARG A 9 -27.45 -91.38 13.93
N GLY A 10 -28.00 -90.19 13.69
CA GLY A 10 -29.45 -90.01 13.75
C GLY A 10 -29.96 -89.26 14.97
N ALA A 11 -30.65 -88.15 14.71
CA ALA A 11 -31.99 -87.81 15.21
C ALA A 11 -32.15 -86.28 15.17
N GLY A 12 -33.08 -85.78 14.36
CA GLY A 12 -33.74 -84.49 14.62
C GLY A 12 -34.88 -84.70 15.63
N PRO A 13 -35.96 -83.89 15.58
CA PRO A 13 -36.02 -82.45 15.37
C PRO A 13 -37.00 -81.76 16.36
N ARG A 14 -37.16 -80.42 16.20
CA ARG A 14 -38.32 -79.56 16.56
C ARG A 14 -38.41 -78.91 17.94
N GLY A 15 -38.77 -77.61 17.89
CA GLY A 15 -39.37 -76.81 18.98
C GLY A 15 -38.79 -75.39 19.06
N PHE A 16 -39.10 -74.49 18.11
CA PHE A 16 -40.02 -73.35 18.27
C PHE A 16 -39.76 -72.42 19.48
N GLN A 17 -39.18 -71.22 19.28
CA GLN A 17 -39.89 -69.92 19.30
C GLN A 17 -38.92 -68.72 19.22
N LEU A 18 -39.24 -67.78 18.31
CA LEU A 18 -38.99 -66.32 18.21
C LEU A 18 -37.64 -65.74 18.69
N ILE A 19 -36.95 -64.90 17.90
CA ILE A 19 -37.24 -63.45 17.72
C ILE A 19 -36.61 -62.93 16.40
N ALA A 20 -37.37 -62.06 15.72
CA ALA A 20 -37.06 -60.96 14.77
C ALA A 20 -35.58 -60.62 14.44
N ALA A 21 -35.17 -60.05 13.29
CA ALA A 21 -35.82 -59.61 12.06
C ALA A 21 -34.72 -59.30 11.00
N THR A 22 -34.77 -60.02 9.89
CA THR A 22 -34.67 -59.54 8.50
C THR A 22 -33.79 -58.31 8.17
N TRP A 23 -32.69 -58.56 7.46
CA TRP A 23 -32.17 -57.65 6.42
C TRP A 23 -31.79 -58.49 5.19
N LEU A 24 -32.60 -58.39 4.14
CA LEU A 24 -32.22 -58.83 2.80
C LEU A 24 -32.76 -57.82 1.78
N ALA A 25 -31.78 -57.23 1.10
CA ALA A 25 -31.77 -56.86 -0.31
C ALA A 25 -32.82 -55.88 -0.83
N ARG A 26 -32.32 -54.81 -1.47
CA ARG A 26 -32.71 -54.48 -2.85
C ARG A 26 -31.67 -53.59 -3.52
N VAL A 27 -31.17 -54.11 -4.65
CA VAL A 27 -30.49 -53.38 -5.71
C VAL A 27 -31.48 -52.38 -6.32
N ALA A 28 -31.08 -51.11 -6.43
CA ALA A 28 -31.74 -50.14 -7.30
C ALA A 28 -30.72 -49.14 -7.85
N LEU A 29 -30.50 -49.28 -9.15
CA LEU A 29 -29.98 -48.32 -10.12
C LEU A 29 -30.23 -46.84 -9.76
N VAL A 30 -29.16 -46.07 -9.53
CA VAL A 30 -29.12 -44.61 -9.75
C VAL A 30 -27.79 -44.29 -10.41
N LEU A 31 -27.72 -44.54 -11.72
CA LEU A 31 -26.81 -43.84 -12.62
C LEU A 31 -27.54 -42.56 -13.03
N ALA A 32 -27.67 -41.64 -12.08
CA ALA A 32 -28.13 -40.29 -12.36
C ALA A 32 -26.92 -39.51 -12.91
N LEU A 33 -27.04 -39.13 -14.18
CA LEU A 33 -26.31 -38.09 -14.87
C LEU A 33 -25.57 -37.11 -13.92
N CYS A 34 -24.28 -37.35 -13.69
CA CYS A 34 -23.35 -36.26 -13.45
C CYS A 34 -23.01 -35.63 -14.80
N VAL A 35 -24.02 -35.02 -15.44
CA VAL A 35 -23.75 -33.87 -16.30
C VAL A 35 -23.68 -32.71 -15.34
N ALA A 36 -22.52 -32.55 -14.71
CA ALA A 36 -22.15 -31.24 -14.22
C ALA A 36 -22.24 -30.30 -15.43
N PRO A 37 -22.78 -29.08 -15.29
CA PRO A 37 -22.65 -28.10 -16.35
C PRO A 37 -21.15 -27.83 -16.52
N LEU A 38 -20.54 -28.48 -17.50
CA LEU A 38 -19.32 -28.06 -18.15
C LEU A 38 -19.70 -26.84 -18.98
N SER A 39 -19.87 -25.69 -18.32
CA SER A 39 -19.93 -24.35 -18.91
C SER A 39 -19.94 -23.33 -17.77
N ALA A 40 -18.82 -23.20 -17.06
CA ALA A 40 -18.36 -21.87 -16.70
C ALA A 40 -17.31 -21.53 -17.76
N ALA A 41 -17.77 -21.09 -18.94
CA ALA A 41 -16.96 -20.12 -19.65
C ALA A 41 -16.81 -18.99 -18.64
N ALA A 42 -15.59 -18.70 -18.19
CA ALA A 42 -15.34 -17.68 -17.19
C ALA A 42 -16.05 -16.40 -17.64
N GLU A 43 -17.11 -16.01 -16.95
CA GLU A 43 -17.77 -14.73 -17.18
C GLU A 43 -16.70 -13.68 -16.92
N GLY A 44 -16.34 -12.90 -17.95
CA GLY A 44 -15.30 -11.87 -17.81
C GLY A 44 -15.77 -10.79 -16.84
N TRP A 45 -14.81 -10.06 -16.28
CA TRP A 45 -15.05 -9.13 -15.18
C TRP A 45 -15.95 -7.96 -15.57
N GLU A 46 -17.02 -7.76 -14.80
CA GLU A 46 -17.88 -6.58 -14.87
C GLU A 46 -17.59 -5.67 -13.69
N THR A 47 -17.57 -4.35 -13.90
CA THR A 47 -17.30 -3.39 -12.83
C THR A 47 -17.98 -2.05 -13.11
N GLU A 48 -18.20 -1.29 -12.04
CA GLU A 48 -18.64 0.10 -12.09
C GLU A 48 -17.59 1.00 -11.42
N ILE A 49 -17.10 2.00 -12.14
CA ILE A 49 -16.20 3.01 -11.56
C ILE A 49 -17.04 4.12 -10.94
N SER A 50 -16.90 4.32 -9.61
CA SER A 50 -17.73 5.26 -8.86
C SER A 50 -16.90 6.26 -8.04
N GLY A 51 -17.45 7.45 -7.82
CA GLY A 51 -16.79 8.54 -7.09
C GLY A 51 -16.84 8.39 -5.56
N THR A 52 -15.67 8.42 -4.90
CA THR A 52 -15.50 8.43 -3.43
C THR A 52 -14.42 9.43 -3.02
N ALA A 53 -14.27 9.69 -1.71
CA ALA A 53 -13.22 10.56 -1.19
C ALA A 53 -11.79 10.10 -1.54
N PHE A 54 -11.59 8.79 -1.75
CA PHE A 54 -10.30 8.19 -2.08
C PHE A 54 -10.21 7.77 -3.56
N SER A 55 -11.17 8.14 -4.41
CA SER A 55 -11.07 7.87 -5.84
C SER A 55 -9.90 8.64 -6.47
N PRO A 56 -9.19 8.07 -7.45
CA PRO A 56 -8.19 8.79 -8.24
C PRO A 56 -8.74 10.06 -8.87
N SER A 57 -7.92 11.10 -9.00
CA SER A 57 -8.29 12.30 -9.78
C SER A 57 -8.48 12.01 -11.26
N LEU A 58 -7.82 10.97 -11.77
CA LEU A 58 -7.87 10.52 -13.16
C LEU A 58 -7.78 8.99 -13.22
N VAL A 59 -8.67 8.36 -14.00
CA VAL A 59 -8.65 6.92 -14.29
C VAL A 59 -8.90 6.71 -15.77
N ILE A 60 -8.15 5.79 -16.39
CA ILE A 60 -8.50 5.27 -17.71
C ILE A 60 -9.33 4.01 -17.52
N GLY A 61 -10.55 3.98 -18.06
CA GLY A 61 -11.36 2.77 -18.12
C GLY A 61 -11.39 2.20 -19.53
N ILE A 62 -11.30 0.88 -19.67
CA ILE A 62 -11.41 0.19 -20.95
C ILE A 62 -12.51 -0.85 -20.84
N ASP A 63 -13.55 -0.67 -21.65
CA ASP A 63 -14.61 -1.63 -21.89
C ASP A 63 -14.23 -2.50 -23.08
N LYS A 64 -13.96 -3.79 -22.84
CA LYS A 64 -13.56 -4.74 -23.87
C LYS A 64 -14.74 -5.22 -24.72
N SER A 65 -15.98 -5.18 -24.24
CA SER A 65 -17.15 -5.60 -25.01
C SER A 65 -17.54 -4.54 -26.02
N GLU A 66 -17.60 -3.29 -25.58
CA GLU A 66 -17.96 -2.11 -26.40
C GLU A 66 -16.76 -1.54 -27.17
N GLN A 67 -15.54 -2.01 -26.87
CA GLN A 67 -14.30 -1.54 -27.49
C GLN A 67 -14.16 -0.01 -27.32
N GLN A 68 -14.39 0.46 -26.10
CA GLN A 68 -14.35 1.87 -25.73
C GLN A 68 -13.30 2.12 -24.65
N LEU A 69 -12.58 3.22 -24.78
CA LEU A 69 -11.72 3.77 -23.75
C LEU A 69 -12.34 5.05 -23.21
N PHE A 70 -12.41 5.16 -21.89
CA PHE A 70 -12.97 6.28 -21.16
C PHE A 70 -11.86 6.99 -20.37
N LEU A 71 -11.82 8.31 -20.45
CA LEU A 71 -11.05 9.16 -19.56
C LEU A 71 -11.97 9.67 -18.45
N PHE A 72 -11.85 9.09 -17.25
CA PHE A 72 -12.57 9.54 -16.07
C PHE A 72 -11.77 10.62 -15.34
N MET A 73 -12.44 11.71 -14.97
CA MET A 73 -11.89 12.73 -14.08
C MET A 73 -12.76 12.86 -12.83
N HIS A 74 -12.11 12.83 -11.67
CA HIS A 74 -12.75 13.08 -10.40
C HIS A 74 -12.42 14.49 -9.91
N GLN A 75 -13.32 15.43 -10.22
CA GLN A 75 -13.32 16.80 -9.68
C GLN A 75 -14.45 16.99 -8.66
N SER A 76 -14.95 15.87 -8.10
CA SER A 76 -16.12 15.75 -7.22
C SER A 76 -17.37 16.46 -7.76
N PRO A 77 -18.24 15.75 -8.53
CA PRO A 77 -18.32 14.28 -8.68
C PRO A 77 -17.35 13.67 -9.71
N LEU A 78 -17.36 12.34 -9.82
CA LEU A 78 -16.73 11.62 -10.93
C LEU A 78 -17.48 11.94 -12.24
N SER A 79 -16.75 12.10 -13.34
CA SER A 79 -17.35 12.30 -14.65
C SER A 79 -16.49 11.70 -15.77
N VAL A 80 -17.13 11.38 -16.89
CA VAL A 80 -16.42 11.03 -18.13
C VAL A 80 -16.03 12.33 -18.84
N ALA A 81 -14.74 12.61 -18.89
CA ALA A 81 -14.20 13.75 -19.62
C ALA A 81 -14.19 13.49 -21.13
N GLU A 82 -13.70 12.32 -21.54
CA GLU A 82 -13.55 11.94 -22.94
C GLU A 82 -13.86 10.46 -23.15
N ARG A 83 -14.25 10.11 -24.39
CA ARG A 83 -14.52 8.75 -24.85
C ARG A 83 -13.87 8.55 -26.20
N PHE A 84 -13.20 7.41 -26.36
CA PHE A 84 -12.51 7.05 -27.58
C PHE A 84 -12.88 5.64 -28.00
N THR A 85 -12.99 5.42 -29.31
CA THR A 85 -13.02 4.06 -29.83
C THR A 85 -11.63 3.46 -29.70
N CYS A 86 -11.55 2.24 -29.16
CA CYS A 86 -10.31 1.50 -29.11
C CYS A 86 -10.50 0.12 -29.75
N THR A 87 -9.43 -0.66 -29.86
CA THR A 87 -9.50 -2.09 -30.16
C THR A 87 -8.62 -2.89 -29.22
N THR A 88 -9.09 -4.07 -28.83
CA THR A 88 -8.42 -4.95 -27.87
C THR A 88 -7.98 -6.27 -28.52
N GLY A 89 -7.57 -7.24 -27.71
CA GLY A 89 -7.11 -8.54 -28.16
C GLY A 89 -8.14 -9.28 -29.02
N GLU A 90 -7.64 -10.04 -30.01
CA GLU A 90 -8.44 -10.88 -30.89
C GLU A 90 -9.35 -11.87 -30.14
N GLN A 91 -8.87 -12.36 -29.00
CA GLN A 91 -9.60 -13.35 -28.20
C GLN A 91 -10.33 -12.67 -27.04
N GLU A 92 -11.57 -13.10 -26.80
CA GLU A 92 -12.37 -12.67 -25.66
C GLU A 92 -11.88 -13.29 -24.34
N GLY A 93 -12.31 -12.68 -23.23
CA GLY A 93 -11.99 -13.12 -21.86
C GLY A 93 -10.67 -12.58 -21.33
N ASP A 94 -10.41 -12.88 -20.06
CA ASP A 94 -9.21 -12.45 -19.35
C ASP A 94 -7.94 -13.15 -19.88
N LYS A 95 -6.86 -12.39 -19.97
CA LYS A 95 -5.55 -12.89 -20.32
C LYS A 95 -5.05 -13.85 -19.24
N PHE A 96 -4.55 -15.01 -19.67
CA PHE A 96 -3.98 -16.01 -18.78
C PHE A 96 -2.59 -16.49 -19.22
N ALA A 97 -2.34 -16.60 -20.53
CA ALA A 97 -1.10 -17.16 -21.05
C ALA A 97 -0.39 -16.24 -22.05
N GLU A 98 0.94 -16.36 -22.14
CA GLU A 98 1.67 -15.72 -23.23
C GLU A 98 1.16 -16.21 -24.59
N GLY A 99 0.89 -15.29 -25.51
CA GLY A 99 0.39 -15.61 -26.85
C GLY A 99 -1.08 -16.03 -26.92
N ASP A 100 -1.87 -15.90 -25.85
CA ASP A 100 -3.31 -16.20 -25.88
C ASP A 100 -4.17 -15.14 -26.59
N LEU A 101 -3.57 -14.05 -27.07
CA LEU A 101 -4.19 -12.96 -27.82
C LEU A 101 -5.32 -12.25 -27.08
N ARG A 102 -5.34 -12.33 -25.74
CA ARG A 102 -6.31 -11.65 -24.89
C ARG A 102 -5.74 -10.39 -24.29
N THR A 103 -6.58 -9.37 -24.14
CA THR A 103 -6.29 -8.21 -23.29
C THR A 103 -6.64 -8.56 -21.83
N PRO A 104 -5.74 -8.30 -20.87
CA PRO A 104 -5.97 -8.69 -19.49
C PRO A 104 -7.11 -7.88 -18.84
N GLU A 105 -7.79 -8.47 -17.87
CA GLU A 105 -8.78 -7.80 -17.03
C GLU A 105 -8.17 -7.49 -15.65
N GLY A 106 -8.51 -6.33 -15.09
CA GLY A 106 -8.02 -5.85 -13.79
C GLY A 106 -7.50 -4.42 -13.79
N VAL A 107 -6.77 -4.06 -12.72
CA VAL A 107 -6.16 -2.75 -12.50
C VAL A 107 -4.69 -2.78 -12.87
N TYR A 108 -4.32 -1.91 -13.79
CA TYR A 108 -2.97 -1.69 -14.30
C TYR A 108 -2.56 -0.24 -14.11
N PHE A 109 -1.29 0.02 -14.35
CA PHE A 109 -0.75 1.37 -14.36
C PHE A 109 0.15 1.57 -15.55
N THR A 110 0.07 2.76 -16.15
CA THR A 110 1.04 3.20 -17.17
C THR A 110 2.44 3.26 -16.57
N GLU A 111 3.45 2.90 -17.36
CA GLU A 111 4.85 2.95 -16.93
C GLU A 111 5.71 3.78 -17.90
N THR A 112 6.06 3.23 -19.06
CA THR A 112 7.02 3.85 -19.98
C THR A 112 6.32 4.36 -21.22
N ARG A 113 6.61 5.60 -21.61
CA ARG A 113 6.27 6.16 -22.92
C ARG A 113 7.32 5.70 -23.95
N ILE A 114 6.85 5.16 -25.07
CA ILE A 114 7.67 4.72 -26.20
C ILE A 114 7.22 5.51 -27.43
N ASP A 115 8.13 6.27 -28.02
CA ASP A 115 7.88 7.15 -29.17
C ASP A 115 8.91 6.96 -30.29
N THR A 116 9.72 5.90 -30.20
CA THR A 116 10.76 5.59 -31.18
C THR A 116 10.85 4.09 -31.40
N GLY A 117 11.19 3.70 -32.63
CA GLY A 117 11.39 2.29 -33.00
C GLY A 117 10.10 1.47 -33.07
N LEU A 118 8.94 2.13 -33.12
CA LEU A 118 7.64 1.50 -33.33
C LEU A 118 7.41 1.24 -34.82
N ASP A 119 6.85 0.08 -35.14
CA ASP A 119 6.27 -0.16 -36.45
C ASP A 119 4.99 0.68 -36.57
N TYR A 120 4.99 1.66 -37.46
CA TYR A 120 3.90 2.63 -37.56
C TYR A 120 2.55 1.97 -37.87
N ASP A 121 2.54 0.93 -38.71
CA ASP A 121 1.29 0.26 -39.09
C ASP A 121 0.68 -0.46 -37.88
N LEU A 122 1.51 -1.09 -37.07
CA LEU A 122 1.07 -1.88 -35.91
C LEU A 122 0.86 -1.06 -34.64
N PHE A 123 1.68 -0.04 -34.40
CA PHE A 123 1.78 0.67 -33.12
C PHE A 123 1.69 2.19 -33.22
N GLY A 124 1.55 2.72 -34.45
CA GLY A 124 1.59 4.16 -34.67
C GLY A 124 2.94 4.77 -34.26
N ASP A 125 2.90 6.04 -33.86
CA ASP A 125 4.08 6.78 -33.40
C ASP A 125 4.25 6.75 -31.87
N LEU A 126 3.32 6.16 -31.12
CA LEU A 126 3.27 6.30 -29.67
C LEU A 126 2.65 5.09 -28.97
N ALA A 127 3.31 4.64 -27.90
CA ALA A 127 2.82 3.63 -26.99
C ALA A 127 3.14 3.93 -25.52
N TYR A 128 2.29 3.45 -24.62
CA TYR A 128 2.49 3.45 -23.18
C TYR A 128 2.41 2.02 -22.66
N THR A 129 3.46 1.58 -21.96
CA THR A 129 3.46 0.24 -21.38
C THR A 129 2.57 0.16 -20.14
N LEU A 130 1.89 -0.97 -19.94
CA LEU A 130 1.19 -1.29 -18.71
C LEU A 130 1.99 -2.31 -17.90
N ASN A 131 1.84 -2.27 -16.57
CA ASN A 131 2.53 -3.17 -15.63
C ASN A 131 1.99 -4.61 -15.59
N PHE A 132 1.37 -5.11 -16.67
CA PHE A 132 0.98 -6.52 -16.76
C PHE A 132 2.22 -7.41 -16.96
N PRO A 133 2.36 -8.53 -16.21
CA PRO A 133 1.47 -9.00 -15.15
C PRO A 133 1.76 -8.30 -13.81
N ASN A 134 0.70 -7.76 -13.20
CA ASN A 134 0.77 -7.17 -11.86
C ASN A 134 0.94 -8.28 -10.78
N PRO A 135 1.10 -7.94 -9.49
CA PRO A 135 1.25 -8.95 -8.44
C PRO A 135 0.11 -9.96 -8.33
N VAL A 136 -1.15 -9.56 -8.56
CA VAL A 136 -2.31 -10.47 -8.52
C VAL A 136 -2.34 -11.37 -9.75
N ASP A 137 -1.96 -10.86 -10.92
CA ASP A 137 -1.78 -11.68 -12.13
C ASP A 137 -0.75 -12.78 -11.91
N ARG A 138 0.41 -12.43 -11.33
CA ARG A 138 1.46 -13.40 -10.98
C ARG A 138 1.00 -14.40 -9.94
N LEU A 139 0.27 -13.95 -8.91
CA LEU A 139 -0.36 -14.84 -7.92
C LEU A 139 -1.29 -15.87 -8.58
N ARG A 140 -2.09 -15.42 -9.56
CA ARG A 140 -3.02 -16.23 -10.36
C ARG A 140 -2.31 -17.09 -11.43
N GLY A 141 -0.99 -16.96 -11.57
CA GLY A 141 -0.19 -17.74 -12.53
C GLY A 141 -0.30 -17.26 -13.96
N LYS A 142 -0.79 -16.02 -14.18
CA LYS A 142 -0.82 -15.44 -15.52
C LYS A 142 0.58 -15.21 -16.05
N THR A 143 0.76 -15.40 -17.35
CA THR A 143 2.06 -15.24 -18.03
C THR A 143 1.97 -14.32 -19.24
N GLY A 144 3.13 -13.96 -19.79
CA GLY A 144 3.27 -12.99 -20.88
C GLY A 144 3.71 -11.62 -20.37
N SER A 145 3.81 -10.68 -21.30
CA SER A 145 4.20 -9.28 -21.08
C SER A 145 3.79 -8.44 -22.29
N GLY A 146 4.13 -7.15 -22.31
CA GLY A 146 3.98 -6.31 -23.50
C GLY A 146 2.54 -5.90 -23.80
N ILE A 147 1.75 -5.63 -22.75
CA ILE A 147 0.42 -5.04 -22.89
C ILE A 147 0.57 -3.53 -22.87
N TRP A 148 0.23 -2.88 -23.97
CA TRP A 148 0.41 -1.44 -24.17
C TRP A 148 -0.90 -0.76 -24.53
N ILE A 149 -1.01 0.54 -24.23
CA ILE A 149 -1.94 1.46 -24.87
C ILE A 149 -1.17 2.17 -25.98
N HIS A 150 -1.60 2.08 -27.24
CA HIS A 150 -0.84 2.65 -28.36
C HIS A 150 -1.74 3.19 -29.47
N GLY A 151 -1.15 4.01 -30.35
CA GLY A 151 -1.81 4.46 -31.56
C GLY A 151 -1.74 3.42 -32.68
N ARG A 152 -2.35 3.70 -33.84
CA ARG A 152 -2.29 2.78 -34.98
C ARG A 152 -2.25 3.53 -36.30
N GLY A 153 -1.39 3.07 -37.21
CA GLY A 153 -1.17 3.72 -38.52
C GLY A 153 -2.29 3.50 -39.55
N HIS A 154 -3.31 2.71 -39.21
CA HIS A 154 -4.45 2.41 -40.07
C HIS A 154 -5.75 2.41 -39.25
N GLU A 155 -6.89 2.44 -39.96
CA GLU A 155 -8.24 2.36 -39.38
C GLU A 155 -8.38 1.11 -38.52
N ILE A 156 -8.87 1.28 -37.29
CA ILE A 156 -9.01 0.18 -36.34
C ILE A 156 -10.30 -0.61 -36.57
N VAL A 157 -10.24 -1.93 -36.34
CA VAL A 157 -11.42 -2.80 -36.30
C VAL A 157 -11.52 -3.50 -34.94
N PRO A 158 -12.72 -3.83 -34.43
CA PRO A 158 -12.86 -4.52 -33.15
C PRO A 158 -12.03 -5.81 -33.05
N ARG A 159 -11.35 -6.02 -31.91
CA ARG A 159 -10.61 -7.24 -31.56
C ARG A 159 -9.54 -7.65 -32.59
N GLU A 160 -8.57 -6.80 -32.85
CA GLU A 160 -7.50 -7.10 -33.83
C GLU A 160 -6.08 -7.11 -33.26
N THR A 161 -5.89 -6.74 -31.99
CA THR A 161 -4.55 -6.74 -31.40
C THR A 161 -4.20 -8.12 -30.86
N ARG A 162 -2.94 -8.30 -30.45
CA ARG A 162 -2.49 -9.51 -29.72
C ARG A 162 -2.65 -9.41 -28.21
N GLY A 163 -3.41 -8.41 -27.74
CA GLY A 163 -3.67 -8.13 -26.32
C GLY A 163 -3.46 -6.67 -25.90
N CYS A 164 -2.85 -5.84 -26.76
CA CYS A 164 -2.76 -4.39 -26.55
C CYS A 164 -4.12 -3.69 -26.68
N VAL A 165 -4.17 -2.45 -26.23
CA VAL A 165 -5.30 -1.54 -26.43
C VAL A 165 -4.84 -0.50 -27.46
N ALA A 166 -5.39 -0.55 -28.66
CA ALA A 166 -5.00 0.35 -29.74
C ALA A 166 -6.08 1.39 -30.02
N LEU A 167 -5.67 2.60 -30.35
CA LEU A 167 -6.53 3.71 -30.75
C LEU A 167 -6.10 4.23 -32.13
N GLU A 168 -6.96 4.95 -32.82
CA GLU A 168 -6.52 5.74 -33.97
C GLU A 168 -5.54 6.83 -33.52
N MET A 169 -4.63 7.26 -34.42
CA MET A 169 -3.57 8.20 -34.04
C MET A 169 -4.10 9.55 -33.51
N ASP A 170 -5.18 10.08 -34.07
CA ASP A 170 -5.74 11.37 -33.62
C ASP A 170 -6.30 11.26 -32.19
N ASP A 171 -6.92 10.14 -31.85
CA ASP A 171 -7.41 9.85 -30.50
C ASP A 171 -6.25 9.59 -29.53
N MET A 172 -5.23 8.85 -29.97
CA MET A 172 -4.02 8.61 -29.17
C MET A 172 -3.28 9.92 -28.84
N ASN A 173 -3.19 10.85 -29.79
CA ASN A 173 -2.57 12.16 -29.59
C ASN A 173 -3.35 13.05 -28.61
N GLN A 174 -4.67 12.92 -28.54
CA GLN A 174 -5.49 13.58 -27.52
C GLN A 174 -5.30 12.91 -26.15
N LEU A 175 -5.30 11.58 -26.11
CA LEU A 175 -5.14 10.81 -24.88
C LEU A 175 -3.75 11.00 -24.24
N GLU A 176 -2.67 11.15 -25.03
CA GLU A 176 -1.30 11.19 -24.49
C GLU A 176 -1.06 12.31 -23.48
N THR A 177 -1.81 13.42 -23.57
CA THR A 177 -1.69 14.55 -22.64
C THR A 177 -2.11 14.19 -21.22
N HIS A 178 -2.77 13.05 -21.05
CA HIS A 178 -3.28 12.52 -19.78
C HIS A 178 -2.53 11.27 -19.28
N LEU A 179 -1.73 10.61 -20.12
CA LEU A 179 -1.06 9.35 -19.79
C LEU A 179 0.31 9.54 -19.14
N ALA A 180 0.38 10.31 -18.05
CA ALA A 180 1.59 10.34 -17.22
C ALA A 180 1.93 8.93 -16.69
N SER A 181 3.20 8.69 -16.32
CA SER A 181 3.61 7.45 -15.66
C SER A 181 2.84 7.27 -14.34
N GLY A 182 2.25 6.10 -14.13
CA GLY A 182 1.53 5.74 -12.92
C GLY A 182 0.04 6.10 -12.92
N VAL A 183 -0.54 6.43 -14.08
CA VAL A 183 -1.99 6.59 -14.24
C VAL A 183 -2.67 5.22 -14.10
N PRO A 184 -3.71 5.08 -13.26
CA PRO A 184 -4.46 3.84 -13.14
C PRO A 184 -5.29 3.58 -14.39
N VAL A 185 -5.27 2.32 -14.84
CA VAL A 185 -5.97 1.81 -16.01
C VAL A 185 -6.80 0.60 -15.56
N VAL A 186 -8.11 0.75 -15.57
CA VAL A 186 -9.09 -0.32 -15.27
C VAL A 186 -9.51 -0.95 -16.59
N ILE A 187 -9.30 -2.24 -16.75
CA ILE A 187 -9.70 -3.00 -17.95
C ILE A 187 -10.70 -4.06 -17.53
N ALA A 188 -11.92 -3.98 -18.04
CA ALA A 188 -13.01 -4.90 -17.72
C ALA A 188 -13.63 -5.47 -19.00
N ARG A 189 -14.37 -6.57 -18.86
CA ARG A 189 -15.24 -7.08 -19.93
C ARG A 189 -16.31 -6.04 -20.25
N ASP A 190 -17.11 -5.68 -19.25
CA ASP A 190 -18.09 -4.59 -19.31
C ASP A 190 -17.75 -3.57 -18.22
N LEU A 191 -17.81 -2.28 -18.57
CA LEU A 191 -17.46 -1.18 -17.66
C LEU A 191 -18.60 -0.17 -17.63
N ASP A 192 -19.21 -0.01 -16.45
CA ASP A 192 -20.15 1.06 -16.16
C ASP A 192 -19.51 2.12 -15.25
N TRP A 193 -20.22 3.23 -14.99
CA TRP A 193 -19.76 4.26 -14.09
C TRP A 193 -20.91 5.04 -13.44
N ALA A 194 -20.64 5.55 -12.23
CA ALA A 194 -21.57 6.42 -11.51
C ALA A 194 -20.85 7.66 -10.94
N GLU A 195 -21.56 8.79 -10.90
CA GLU A 195 -21.03 10.05 -10.35
C GLU A 195 -20.60 9.93 -8.88
N THR A 196 -21.33 9.11 -8.12
CA THR A 196 -21.16 8.83 -6.68
C THR A 196 -21.07 7.34 -6.43
N ALA A 197 -20.55 6.95 -5.27
CA ALA A 197 -20.46 5.57 -4.82
C ALA A 197 -21.74 4.74 -5.06
N GLN A 198 -21.54 3.45 -5.39
CA GLN A 198 -22.59 2.45 -5.62
C GLN A 198 -23.55 2.38 -4.43
N ASP A 199 -22.98 2.23 -3.23
CA ASP A 199 -23.69 2.16 -1.97
C ASP A 199 -22.78 2.52 -0.77
N GLU A 200 -23.36 2.42 0.42
CA GLU A 200 -22.68 2.66 1.69
C GLU A 200 -21.59 1.60 1.97
N GLU A 201 -21.80 0.35 1.57
CA GLU A 201 -20.85 -0.75 1.77
C GLU A 201 -19.55 -0.54 0.96
N TYR A 202 -19.66 -0.13 -0.30
CA TYR A 202 -18.53 0.26 -1.13
C TYR A 202 -17.76 1.43 -0.52
N THR A 203 -18.48 2.44 -0.04
CA THR A 203 -17.88 3.63 0.58
C THR A 203 -17.11 3.26 1.85
N ASP A 204 -17.70 2.43 2.71
CA ASP A 204 -17.08 1.93 3.93
C ASP A 204 -15.85 1.07 3.62
N ARG A 205 -15.93 0.21 2.60
CA ARG A 205 -14.80 -0.63 2.15
C ARG A 205 -13.62 0.21 1.67
N VAL A 206 -13.89 1.27 0.90
CA VAL A 206 -12.85 2.19 0.43
C VAL A 206 -12.22 2.96 1.60
N ALA A 207 -13.01 3.40 2.57
CA ALA A 207 -12.50 4.05 3.78
C ALA A 207 -11.68 3.09 4.67
N GLU A 208 -12.11 1.83 4.80
CA GLU A 208 -11.38 0.76 5.49
C GLU A 208 -9.98 0.57 4.88
N LEU A 209 -9.87 0.45 3.55
CA LEU A 209 -8.59 0.31 2.85
C LEU A 209 -7.66 1.49 3.10
N ALA A 210 -8.18 2.72 3.11
CA ALA A 210 -7.38 3.90 3.44
C ALA A 210 -6.86 3.85 4.88
N ALA A 211 -7.72 3.47 5.84
CA ALA A 211 -7.33 3.29 7.24
C ALA A 211 -6.29 2.16 7.42
N LEU A 212 -6.41 1.06 6.67
CA LEU A 212 -5.43 -0.03 6.68
C LEU A 212 -4.05 0.42 6.16
N VAL A 213 -3.99 1.32 5.18
CA VAL A 213 -2.73 1.91 4.70
C VAL A 213 -2.07 2.76 5.79
N GLU A 214 -2.84 3.59 6.50
CA GLU A 214 -2.34 4.38 7.63
C GLU A 214 -1.84 3.48 8.77
N GLY A 215 -2.62 2.45 9.13
CA GLY A 215 -2.23 1.45 10.13
C GLY A 215 -0.96 0.71 9.75
N TRP A 216 -0.82 0.31 8.48
CA TRP A 216 0.38 -0.32 7.94
C TRP A 216 1.61 0.60 8.05
N ALA A 217 1.46 1.89 7.74
CA ALA A 217 2.53 2.88 7.85
C ALA A 217 2.95 3.10 9.31
N GLY A 218 1.98 3.23 10.22
CA GLY A 218 2.21 3.36 11.65
C GLY A 218 2.89 2.14 12.28
N ALA A 219 2.47 0.93 11.90
CA ALA A 219 3.11 -0.31 12.34
C ALA A 219 4.56 -0.42 11.83
N TRP A 220 4.84 0.05 10.61
CA TRP A 220 6.20 0.10 10.09
C TRP A 220 7.06 1.13 10.82
N GLN A 221 6.57 2.36 10.99
CA GLN A 221 7.25 3.44 11.72
C GLN A 221 7.62 3.03 13.15
N SER A 222 6.67 2.43 13.86
CA SER A 222 6.87 1.93 15.23
C SER A 222 7.71 0.66 15.32
N ARG A 223 8.09 0.05 14.19
CA ARG A 223 8.82 -1.23 14.11
C ARG A 223 8.06 -2.38 14.80
N SER A 224 6.73 -2.32 14.78
CA SER A 224 5.83 -3.29 15.41
C SER A 224 5.80 -4.62 14.65
N GLU A 225 5.60 -5.73 15.38
CA GLU A 225 5.33 -7.04 14.77
C GLU A 225 4.02 -7.04 13.98
N GLU A 226 3.07 -6.18 14.37
CA GLU A 226 1.79 -5.95 13.69
C GLU A 226 2.00 -5.59 12.21
N PHE A 227 3.13 -4.99 11.83
CA PHE A 227 3.44 -4.71 10.43
C PHE A 227 3.29 -5.96 9.53
N PHE A 228 3.59 -7.15 10.06
CA PHE A 228 3.50 -8.39 9.30
C PHE A 228 2.08 -8.99 9.25
N SER A 229 1.15 -8.57 10.12
CA SER A 229 -0.23 -9.08 10.12
C SER A 229 -1.09 -8.54 8.96
N PHE A 230 -0.66 -7.42 8.36
CA PHE A 230 -1.25 -6.86 7.14
C PHE A 230 -1.03 -7.74 5.91
N TYR A 231 -0.14 -8.73 5.94
CA TYR A 231 0.23 -9.52 4.77
C TYR A 231 -0.34 -10.93 4.85
N ASP A 232 -0.72 -11.49 3.69
CA ASP A 232 -0.94 -12.92 3.53
C ASP A 232 0.41 -13.58 3.14
N PRO A 233 1.04 -14.38 4.01
CA PRO A 233 2.36 -14.94 3.75
C PRO A 233 2.43 -15.85 2.53
N GLU A 234 1.38 -16.63 2.27
CA GLU A 234 1.36 -17.63 1.20
C GLU A 234 1.12 -16.95 -0.15
N ARG A 235 0.06 -16.13 -0.23
CA ARG A 235 -0.28 -15.41 -1.45
C ARG A 235 0.82 -14.40 -1.81
N PHE A 236 1.39 -13.70 -0.83
CA PHE A 236 2.56 -12.84 -1.06
C PHE A 236 3.74 -13.60 -1.65
N SER A 237 4.04 -14.78 -1.11
CA SER A 237 5.16 -15.61 -1.57
C SER A 237 5.01 -16.03 -3.03
N ARG A 238 3.78 -16.35 -3.43
CA ARG A 238 3.45 -16.70 -4.82
C ARG A 238 3.49 -15.50 -5.77
N ALA A 239 3.08 -14.32 -5.31
CA ALA A 239 3.04 -13.11 -6.13
C ALA A 239 4.44 -12.55 -6.46
N GLN A 240 5.34 -12.48 -5.46
CA GLN A 240 6.58 -11.69 -5.59
C GLN A 240 7.80 -12.24 -4.82
N GLY A 241 7.74 -13.49 -4.35
CA GLY A 241 8.86 -14.16 -3.68
C GLY A 241 8.72 -14.24 -2.15
N SER A 242 9.61 -15.00 -1.51
CA SER A 242 9.45 -15.48 -0.12
C SER A 242 9.10 -14.40 0.91
N PHE A 243 7.91 -14.52 1.51
CA PHE A 243 7.50 -13.69 2.63
C PHE A 243 8.42 -13.87 3.85
N ALA A 244 8.89 -15.09 4.12
CA ALA A 244 9.80 -15.36 5.23
C ALA A 244 11.13 -14.58 5.09
N ALA A 245 11.69 -14.53 3.88
CA ALA A 245 12.90 -13.73 3.62
C ALA A 245 12.63 -12.23 3.75
N PHE A 246 11.48 -11.75 3.24
CA PHE A 246 11.04 -10.36 3.40
C PHE A 246 10.90 -9.97 4.89
N ARG A 247 10.23 -10.82 5.69
CA ARG A 247 10.04 -10.63 7.12
C ARG A 247 11.37 -10.58 7.86
N ALA A 248 12.24 -11.58 7.65
CA ALA A 248 13.55 -11.63 8.30
C ALA A 248 14.42 -10.40 7.98
N HIS A 249 14.36 -9.90 6.74
CA HIS A 249 15.04 -8.66 6.35
C HIS A 249 14.50 -7.44 7.13
N LYS A 250 13.17 -7.29 7.19
CA LYS A 250 12.51 -6.19 7.90
C LYS A 250 12.75 -6.24 9.41
N GLU A 251 12.68 -7.41 10.04
CA GLU A 251 13.02 -7.61 11.45
C GLU A 251 14.50 -7.26 11.73
N GLY A 252 15.39 -7.54 10.77
CA GLY A 252 16.78 -7.07 10.81
C GLY A 252 16.89 -5.56 10.84
N LEU A 253 16.11 -4.85 10.02
CA LEU A 253 16.06 -3.37 10.04
C LEU A 253 15.46 -2.85 11.35
N PHE A 254 14.37 -3.45 11.83
CA PHE A 254 13.68 -3.03 13.06
C PHE A 254 14.58 -3.12 14.28
N ARG A 255 15.44 -4.14 14.38
CA ARG A 255 16.40 -4.28 15.48
C ARG A 255 17.58 -3.32 15.42
N ASN A 256 18.02 -2.93 14.23
CA ASN A 256 19.29 -2.23 14.05
C ASN A 256 19.14 -0.73 13.81
N LEU A 257 17.98 -0.27 13.33
CA LEU A 257 17.71 1.15 13.13
C LEU A 257 17.19 1.75 14.44
N PRO A 258 17.76 2.87 14.93
CA PRO A 258 17.27 3.52 16.14
C PRO A 258 15.87 4.10 15.96
N TRP A 259 15.51 4.49 14.73
CA TRP A 259 14.19 4.97 14.36
C TRP A 259 13.91 4.72 12.88
N ILE A 260 12.62 4.72 12.55
CA ILE A 260 12.07 4.69 11.19
C ILE A 260 10.95 5.71 11.15
N GLN A 261 10.85 6.50 10.08
CA GLN A 261 9.72 7.39 9.84
C GLN A 261 9.10 7.04 8.51
N VAL A 262 7.77 6.89 8.50
CA VAL A 262 7.00 6.54 7.31
C VAL A 262 5.78 7.45 7.28
N SER A 263 5.66 8.29 6.26
CA SER A 263 4.45 9.05 6.00
C SER A 263 3.85 8.65 4.66
N VAL A 264 2.53 8.52 4.62
CA VAL A 264 1.75 8.25 3.43
C VAL A 264 0.96 9.50 3.05
N HIS A 265 0.79 9.73 1.75
CA HIS A 265 0.15 10.93 1.21
C HIS A 265 -0.76 10.54 0.05
N ASP A 266 -1.87 11.28 -0.07
CA ASP A 266 -2.79 11.19 -1.21
C ASP A 266 -3.22 9.75 -1.51
N ILE A 267 -3.68 9.03 -0.49
CA ILE A 267 -4.13 7.63 -0.63
C ILE A 267 -5.28 7.54 -1.62
N ARG A 268 -5.11 6.66 -2.62
CA ARG A 268 -6.13 6.33 -3.61
C ARG A 268 -6.46 4.86 -3.59
N VAL A 269 -7.72 4.54 -3.88
CA VAL A 269 -8.24 3.17 -3.91
C VAL A 269 -8.87 2.89 -5.27
N VAL A 270 -8.55 1.73 -5.85
CA VAL A 270 -9.11 1.25 -7.12
C VAL A 270 -9.51 -0.21 -6.95
N GLU A 271 -10.73 -0.54 -7.36
CA GLU A 271 -11.26 -1.90 -7.34
C GLU A 271 -10.74 -2.71 -8.54
N GLY A 272 -10.37 -3.97 -8.30
CA GLY A 272 -10.09 -4.98 -9.31
C GLY A 272 -10.95 -6.23 -9.10
N PRO A 273 -10.87 -7.23 -10.00
CA PRO A 273 -11.68 -8.45 -9.89
C PRO A 273 -11.26 -9.29 -8.68
N ASP A 274 -12.05 -9.24 -7.60
CA ASP A 274 -11.81 -9.89 -6.30
C ASP A 274 -10.54 -9.41 -5.56
N TYR A 275 -10.10 -8.17 -5.83
CA TYR A 275 -8.99 -7.54 -5.11
C TYR A 275 -9.11 -6.01 -5.16
N TRP A 276 -8.33 -5.34 -4.31
CA TRP A 276 -8.23 -3.89 -4.30
C TRP A 276 -6.79 -3.44 -4.47
N VAL A 277 -6.59 -2.28 -5.07
CA VAL A 277 -5.28 -1.64 -5.15
C VAL A 277 -5.34 -0.30 -4.44
N THR A 278 -4.51 -0.15 -3.42
CA THR A 278 -4.23 1.18 -2.85
C THR A 278 -2.93 1.70 -3.41
N TYR A 279 -2.88 2.95 -3.83
CA TYR A 279 -1.64 3.62 -4.20
C TYR A 279 -1.54 5.01 -3.60
N PHE A 280 -0.32 5.39 -3.19
CA PHE A 280 -0.09 6.58 -2.38
C PHE A 280 1.37 7.03 -2.50
N GLY A 281 1.59 8.33 -2.29
CA GLY A 281 2.92 8.87 -2.07
C GLY A 281 3.45 8.36 -0.74
N GLN A 282 4.67 7.84 -0.72
CA GLN A 282 5.33 7.37 0.49
C GLN A 282 6.65 8.12 0.66
N PHE A 283 6.83 8.71 1.82
CA PHE A 283 8.11 9.24 2.25
C PHE A 283 8.65 8.38 3.39
N TYR A 284 9.88 7.89 3.24
CA TYR A 284 10.54 7.02 4.20
C TYR A 284 11.86 7.66 4.63
N ARG A 285 12.11 7.66 5.94
CA ARG A 285 13.40 8.05 6.51
C ARG A 285 13.88 7.08 7.58
N SER A 286 15.20 6.94 7.60
CA SER A 286 16.01 6.37 8.68
C SER A 286 17.33 7.13 8.75
N PRO A 287 18.20 6.89 9.74
CA PRO A 287 19.49 7.58 9.82
C PRO A 287 20.39 7.42 8.58
N SER A 288 20.19 6.34 7.82
CA SER A 288 21.04 5.97 6.68
C SER A 288 20.34 6.04 5.33
N LEU A 289 19.02 6.27 5.29
CA LEU A 289 18.25 6.26 4.06
C LEU A 289 17.12 7.30 4.10
N THR A 290 16.97 8.03 3.01
CA THR A 290 15.77 8.83 2.72
C THR A 290 15.30 8.44 1.33
N SER A 291 14.01 8.20 1.16
CA SER A 291 13.42 7.84 -0.12
C SER A 291 11.98 8.32 -0.22
N GLU A 292 11.63 8.84 -1.39
CA GLU A 292 10.26 9.17 -1.78
C GLU A 292 9.86 8.42 -3.06
N GLY A 293 8.57 8.15 -3.20
CA GLY A 293 8.01 7.51 -4.39
C GLY A 293 6.57 7.08 -4.20
N ILE A 294 6.03 6.43 -5.23
CA ILE A 294 4.69 5.86 -5.20
C ILE A 294 4.76 4.41 -4.75
N LYS A 295 4.00 4.10 -3.70
CA LYS A 295 3.74 2.74 -3.25
C LYS A 295 2.43 2.25 -3.83
N ARG A 296 2.37 0.98 -4.20
CA ARG A 296 1.11 0.27 -4.47
C ARG A 296 1.03 -0.98 -3.61
N LEU A 297 -0.12 -1.22 -2.99
CA LEU A 297 -0.41 -2.43 -2.22
C LEU A 297 -1.66 -3.09 -2.84
N TYR A 298 -1.58 -4.41 -3.03
CA TYR A 298 -2.65 -5.23 -3.59
C TYR A 298 -3.26 -6.04 -2.46
N TRP A 299 -4.55 -5.84 -2.24
CA TRP A 299 -5.31 -6.38 -1.11
C TRP A 299 -6.31 -7.42 -1.58
N MET A 300 -6.36 -8.56 -0.92
CA MET A 300 -7.40 -9.57 -1.12
C MET A 300 -7.94 -9.98 0.24
N GLU A 301 -9.22 -10.30 0.30
CA GLU A 301 -9.81 -10.90 1.49
C GLU A 301 -9.24 -12.30 1.72
N ASP A 302 -8.94 -12.62 2.97
CA ASP A 302 -8.67 -13.97 3.40
C ASP A 302 -9.97 -14.74 3.69
N GLU A 303 -9.84 -15.97 4.20
CA GLU A 303 -11.00 -16.83 4.49
C GLU A 303 -11.94 -16.28 5.57
N SER A 304 -11.48 -15.29 6.35
CA SER A 304 -12.26 -14.62 7.39
C SER A 304 -12.89 -13.29 6.93
N GLY A 305 -12.61 -12.87 5.70
CA GLY A 305 -13.04 -11.58 5.16
C GLY A 305 -12.10 -10.41 5.49
N GLU A 306 -10.96 -10.66 6.14
CA GLU A 306 -9.98 -9.62 6.43
C GLU A 306 -9.14 -9.30 5.18
N LEU A 307 -8.96 -8.01 4.88
CA LEU A 307 -8.11 -7.57 3.78
C LEU A 307 -6.63 -7.76 4.12
N LYS A 308 -5.94 -8.55 3.27
CA LYS A 308 -4.51 -8.82 3.38
C LYS A 308 -3.75 -8.41 2.14
N ILE A 309 -2.56 -7.86 2.34
CA ILE A 309 -1.60 -7.53 1.28
C ILE A 309 -1.05 -8.83 0.70
N VAL A 310 -1.39 -9.09 -0.57
CA VAL A 310 -0.86 -10.20 -1.37
C VAL A 310 0.26 -9.75 -2.31
N GLY A 311 0.40 -8.45 -2.54
CA GLY A 311 1.26 -7.89 -3.57
C GLY A 311 1.69 -6.46 -3.24
N LYS A 312 2.86 -6.03 -3.71
CA LYS A 312 3.27 -4.63 -3.62
C LYS A 312 4.17 -4.22 -4.77
N GLU A 313 4.13 -2.94 -5.10
CA GLU A 313 5.02 -2.31 -6.08
C GLU A 313 5.59 -1.00 -5.54
N TRP A 314 6.71 -0.56 -6.11
CA TRP A 314 7.37 0.69 -5.79
C TRP A 314 7.84 1.36 -7.07
N VAL A 315 7.45 2.62 -7.25
CA VAL A 315 7.93 3.46 -8.35
C VAL A 315 8.61 4.67 -7.76
N MET A 316 9.85 4.92 -8.17
CA MET A 316 10.54 6.16 -7.79
C MET A 316 9.84 7.35 -8.45
N ALA A 317 9.35 8.28 -7.65
CA ALA A 317 8.67 9.48 -8.11
C ALA A 317 9.00 10.63 -7.17
N ARG A 318 9.46 11.75 -7.72
CA ARG A 318 9.64 12.98 -6.93
C ARG A 318 8.32 13.69 -6.84
N GLN A 319 7.75 13.79 -5.64
CA GLN A 319 6.49 14.47 -5.39
C GLN A 319 6.62 15.65 -4.43
N GLY A 320 7.86 16.03 -4.06
CA GLY A 320 8.09 17.05 -3.04
C GLY A 320 7.55 16.62 -1.68
N LEU A 321 7.60 15.32 -1.38
CA LEU A 321 7.09 14.79 -0.12
C LEU A 321 8.01 15.18 1.04
N GLU A 322 9.29 15.43 0.76
CA GLU A 322 10.24 15.92 1.75
C GLU A 322 9.80 17.28 2.32
N GLU A 323 9.46 18.24 1.46
CA GLU A 323 8.98 19.55 1.87
C GLU A 323 7.66 19.45 2.65
N ARG A 324 6.68 18.71 2.13
CA ARG A 324 5.39 18.47 2.81
C ARG A 324 5.58 17.81 4.18
N TYR A 325 6.55 16.90 4.28
CA TYR A 325 6.88 16.24 5.53
C TYR A 325 7.47 17.23 6.54
N VAL A 326 8.44 18.06 6.13
CA VAL A 326 8.99 19.10 7.03
C VAL A 326 7.92 20.09 7.46
N GLU A 327 7.05 20.52 6.55
CA GLU A 327 5.92 21.41 6.86
C GLU A 327 4.98 20.78 7.88
N SER A 328 4.64 19.49 7.73
CA SER A 328 3.78 18.78 8.67
C SER A 328 4.36 18.67 10.09
N LEU A 329 5.69 18.71 10.22
CA LEU A 329 6.38 18.62 11.52
C LEU A 329 6.76 19.99 12.10
N ALA A 330 6.60 21.06 11.33
CA ALA A 330 7.01 22.39 11.77
C ALA A 330 6.20 22.87 12.98
N GLU A 331 4.90 22.58 12.99
CA GLU A 331 3.99 22.90 14.11
C GLU A 331 4.38 22.09 15.37
N ASP A 332 4.44 20.77 15.27
CA ASP A 332 4.85 19.88 16.38
C ASP A 332 6.22 20.26 16.98
N ALA A 333 7.19 20.57 16.13
CA ALA A 333 8.52 20.97 16.58
C ALA A 333 8.51 22.35 17.26
N THR A 334 7.68 23.28 16.79
CA THR A 334 7.51 24.59 17.41
C THR A 334 6.85 24.47 18.78
N ASP A 335 5.81 23.64 18.89
CA ASP A 335 5.12 23.37 20.15
C ASP A 335 6.04 22.68 21.16
N LEU A 336 6.88 21.75 20.72
CA LEU A 336 7.90 21.14 21.58
C LEU A 336 8.87 22.18 22.12
N VAL A 337 9.37 23.07 21.26
CA VAL A 337 10.30 24.13 21.68
C VAL A 337 9.64 25.07 22.69
N GLU A 338 8.36 25.39 22.52
CA GLU A 338 7.65 26.27 23.44
C GLU A 338 7.41 25.63 24.81
N GLN A 339 7.05 24.34 24.85
CA GLN A 339 6.92 23.58 26.09
C GLN A 339 8.28 23.45 26.81
N TRP A 340 9.33 23.11 26.08
CA TRP A 340 10.71 23.06 26.59
C TRP A 340 11.19 24.41 27.15
N ARG A 341 10.90 25.51 26.45
CA ARG A 341 11.22 26.89 26.86
C ARG A 341 10.49 27.24 28.16
N THR A 342 9.21 26.86 28.26
CA THR A 342 8.37 27.10 29.43
C THR A 342 8.90 26.37 30.66
N ALA A 343 9.24 25.08 30.54
CA ALA A 343 9.85 24.31 31.62
C ALA A 343 11.19 24.93 32.08
N TRP A 344 11.99 25.42 31.13
CA TRP A 344 13.22 26.15 31.46
C TRP A 344 12.95 27.45 32.21
N GLU A 345 12.03 28.31 31.73
CA GLU A 345 11.72 29.59 32.36
C GLU A 345 11.17 29.43 33.79
N GLN A 346 10.42 28.36 34.04
CA GLN A 346 9.88 28.01 35.36
C GLN A 346 10.91 27.34 36.28
N ALA A 347 12.11 27.02 35.78
CA ALA A 347 13.10 26.21 36.46
C ALA A 347 12.55 24.84 36.94
N ASP A 348 11.61 24.26 36.20
CA ASP A 348 11.11 22.91 36.45
C ASP A 348 12.14 21.90 35.91
N MET A 349 12.90 21.29 36.81
CA MET A 349 13.99 20.39 36.43
C MET A 349 13.50 19.10 35.81
N ASP A 350 12.40 18.55 36.31
CA ASP A 350 11.96 17.23 35.88
C ASP A 350 11.22 17.35 34.53
N GLU A 351 10.39 18.37 34.35
CA GLU A 351 9.77 18.67 33.04
C GLU A 351 10.82 19.08 32.00
N TYR A 352 11.81 19.91 32.37
CA TYR A 352 12.87 20.31 31.45
C TYR A 352 13.71 19.13 30.95
N LEU A 353 14.07 18.20 31.84
CA LEU A 353 14.88 17.04 31.47
C LEU A 353 14.09 15.97 30.72
N ALA A 354 12.76 15.96 30.81
CA ALA A 354 11.91 15.04 30.05
C ALA A 354 12.00 15.25 28.52
N PHE A 355 12.44 16.43 28.07
CA PHE A 355 12.68 16.70 26.65
C PHE A 355 14.01 16.15 26.13
N TYR A 356 14.92 15.68 26.99
CA TYR A 356 16.27 15.26 26.58
C TYR A 356 16.40 13.74 26.58
N ALA A 357 17.07 13.22 25.56
CA ALA A 357 17.50 11.83 25.55
C ALA A 357 18.52 11.55 26.66
N ASP A 358 18.56 10.31 27.16
CA ASP A 358 19.49 9.88 28.23
C ASP A 358 20.96 10.25 27.98
N ASN A 359 21.38 10.18 26.72
CA ASN A 359 22.75 10.42 26.27
C ASN A 359 22.97 11.81 25.64
N ALA A 360 22.00 12.72 25.78
CA ALA A 360 22.01 14.02 25.14
C ALA A 360 23.25 14.85 25.44
N SER A 361 23.62 15.73 24.52
CA SER A 361 24.72 16.68 24.73
C SER A 361 24.26 18.13 24.72
N GLN A 362 24.59 18.88 25.78
CA GLN A 362 24.29 20.32 25.90
C GLN A 362 25.60 21.11 26.06
N GLY A 363 26.02 21.85 25.02
CA GLY A 363 27.21 22.70 25.10
C GLY A 363 28.48 21.98 25.56
N GLY A 364 28.70 20.75 25.09
CA GLY A 364 29.83 19.89 25.46
C GLY A 364 29.64 19.05 26.73
N ARG A 365 28.57 19.27 27.51
CA ARG A 365 28.16 18.36 28.58
C ARG A 365 27.42 17.17 27.99
N ARG A 366 27.55 15.99 28.59
CA ARG A 366 26.97 14.75 28.06
C ARG A 366 26.21 13.99 29.16
N GLY A 367 24.99 13.57 28.84
CA GLY A 367 24.10 12.83 29.72
C GLY A 367 23.25 13.72 30.63
N LEU A 368 22.06 13.22 30.99
CA LEU A 368 21.08 13.95 31.80
C LEU A 368 21.63 14.44 33.14
N GLU A 369 22.47 13.65 33.80
CA GLU A 369 23.06 14.04 35.10
C GLU A 369 23.96 15.29 34.98
N ALA A 370 24.79 15.37 33.95
CA ALA A 370 25.65 16.52 33.71
C ALA A 370 24.85 17.78 33.34
N ILE A 371 23.74 17.60 32.61
CA ILE A 371 22.81 18.68 32.28
C ILE A 371 22.09 19.16 33.55
N ARG A 372 21.56 18.24 34.36
CA ARG A 372 20.89 18.50 35.65
C ARG A 372 21.78 19.31 36.57
N ASN A 373 23.00 18.83 36.85
CA ASN A 373 23.92 19.47 37.79
C ASN A 373 24.23 20.92 37.37
N HIS A 374 24.47 21.14 36.07
CA HIS A 374 24.71 22.49 35.56
C HIS A 374 23.50 23.42 35.71
N LYS A 375 22.29 22.94 35.34
CA LYS A 375 21.08 23.75 35.45
C LYS A 375 20.73 24.04 36.91
N GLN A 376 20.94 23.09 37.82
CA GLN A 376 20.79 23.30 39.27
C GLN A 376 21.69 24.44 39.78
N GLU A 377 22.95 24.50 39.36
CA GLU A 377 23.86 25.59 39.74
C GLU A 377 23.40 26.97 39.24
N ILE A 378 22.85 27.04 38.03
CA ILE A 378 22.32 28.29 37.46
C ILE A 378 21.05 28.70 38.21
N TRP A 379 20.10 27.78 38.39
CA TRP A 379 18.78 28.07 38.95
C TRP A 379 18.82 28.29 40.47
N ALA A 380 19.78 27.70 41.19
CA ALA A 380 19.98 27.93 42.63
C ALA A 380 20.24 29.41 42.98
N ARG A 381 20.61 30.24 42.01
CA ARG A 381 20.78 31.69 42.19
C ARG A 381 19.46 32.42 42.44
N GLY A 382 18.31 31.78 42.18
CA GLY A 382 16.98 32.29 42.50
C GLY A 382 16.58 33.57 41.76
N GLN A 383 17.24 33.88 40.64
CA GLN A 383 16.92 35.04 39.82
C GLN A 383 15.71 34.72 38.94
N ALA A 384 14.74 35.64 38.90
CA ALA A 384 13.67 35.59 37.91
C ALA A 384 14.32 35.60 36.51
N MET A 385 14.03 34.57 35.72
CA MET A 385 14.54 34.42 34.37
C MET A 385 13.43 34.62 33.36
N SER A 386 13.79 35.12 32.18
CA SER A 386 12.91 35.12 31.02
C SER A 386 13.65 34.57 29.82
N VAL A 387 12.95 33.75 29.05
CA VAL A 387 13.47 33.10 27.84
C VAL A 387 12.52 33.41 26.70
N GLY A 388 12.98 34.21 25.74
CA GLY A 388 12.29 34.47 24.47
C GLY A 388 12.79 33.53 23.37
N VAL A 389 11.85 33.05 22.56
CA VAL A 389 12.12 32.24 21.34
C VAL A 389 11.47 32.94 20.16
N SER A 390 12.22 33.09 19.06
CA SER A 390 11.71 33.63 17.80
C SER A 390 12.46 33.05 16.60
N ASP A 391 11.91 33.24 15.38
CA ASP A 391 12.52 32.76 14.12
C ASP A 391 12.85 31.25 14.15
N VAL A 392 11.85 30.44 14.54
CA VAL A 392 11.97 28.99 14.56
C VAL A 392 12.04 28.45 13.14
N GLN A 393 13.09 27.70 12.85
CA GLN A 393 13.33 27.07 11.55
C GLN A 393 13.57 25.58 11.76
N VAL A 394 12.83 24.75 11.03
CA VAL A 394 12.92 23.29 11.08
C VAL A 394 13.53 22.79 9.78
N ARG A 395 14.53 21.91 9.90
CA ARG A 395 15.19 21.26 8.76
C ARG A 395 15.41 19.79 9.06
N LEU A 396 15.56 18.99 8.02
CA LEU A 396 15.95 17.60 8.17
C LEU A 396 17.40 17.49 8.67
N HIS A 397 17.63 16.52 9.56
CA HIS A 397 18.95 16.16 10.05
C HIS A 397 19.11 14.64 10.01
N SER A 398 20.35 14.13 9.91
CA SER A 398 20.61 12.67 9.84
C SER A 398 20.17 11.90 11.09
N GLN A 399 20.01 12.59 12.22
CA GLN A 399 19.50 12.01 13.46
C GLN A 399 18.00 12.23 13.69
N GLY A 400 17.32 12.98 12.81
CA GLY A 400 15.91 13.35 12.93
C GLY A 400 15.64 14.73 12.33
N LEU A 401 15.46 15.75 13.18
CA LEU A 401 15.28 17.16 12.80
C LEU A 401 16.36 18.04 13.43
N ALA A 402 16.69 19.14 12.75
CA ALA A 402 17.42 20.27 13.32
C ALA A 402 16.46 21.45 13.44
N VAL A 403 16.26 21.93 14.67
CA VAL A 403 15.41 23.08 14.98
C VAL A 403 16.30 24.21 15.46
N SER A 404 16.37 25.30 14.69
CA SER A 404 17.17 26.48 15.03
C SER A 404 16.28 27.69 15.28
N PHE A 405 16.61 28.49 16.28
CA PHE A 405 15.84 29.68 16.65
C PHE A 405 16.71 30.73 17.35
N VAL A 406 16.24 31.97 17.35
CA VAL A 406 16.82 33.06 18.14
C VAL A 406 16.33 32.94 19.58
N GLN A 407 17.29 32.85 20.51
CA GLN A 407 17.07 32.88 21.94
C GLN A 407 17.39 34.27 22.48
N GLU A 408 16.50 34.83 23.29
CA GLU A 408 16.74 35.99 24.14
C GLU A 408 16.66 35.56 25.60
N TYR A 409 17.75 35.65 26.35
CA TYR A 409 17.77 35.27 27.77
C TYR A 409 18.01 36.48 28.64
N GLN A 410 17.27 36.55 29.74
CA GLN A 410 17.50 37.52 30.80
C GLN A 410 17.41 36.83 32.17
N ALA A 411 18.36 37.10 33.06
CA ALA A 411 18.28 36.76 34.48
C ALA A 411 18.95 37.85 35.32
N GLY A 412 18.18 38.51 36.18
CA GLY A 412 18.64 39.71 36.87
C GLY A 412 19.10 40.80 35.88
N GLU A 413 20.34 41.24 36.00
CA GLU A 413 20.97 42.22 35.08
C GLU A 413 21.64 41.58 33.86
N TYR A 414 21.85 40.25 33.88
CA TYR A 414 22.48 39.54 32.78
C TYR A 414 21.50 39.38 31.62
N ARG A 415 21.99 39.62 30.40
CA ARG A 415 21.24 39.45 29.15
C ARG A 415 22.15 38.86 28.09
N ASP A 416 21.63 37.91 27.32
CA ASP A 416 22.26 37.46 26.08
C ASP A 416 21.24 37.21 24.97
N THR A 417 21.74 37.25 23.74
CA THR A 417 20.98 36.94 22.54
C THR A 417 21.87 36.08 21.65
N GLY A 418 21.34 35.00 21.12
CA GLY A 418 22.08 34.09 20.28
C GLY A 418 21.19 33.15 19.50
N VAL A 419 21.80 32.36 18.62
CA VAL A 419 21.11 31.29 17.90
C VAL A 419 21.30 29.99 18.66
N LYS A 420 20.19 29.34 19.02
CA LYS A 420 20.18 27.98 19.56
C LYS A 420 19.84 27.00 18.44
N THR A 421 20.43 25.81 18.49
CA THR A 421 20.05 24.70 17.61
C THR A 421 19.87 23.44 18.45
N LEU A 422 18.69 22.85 18.34
CA LEU A 422 18.33 21.56 18.90
C LEU A 422 18.33 20.51 17.79
N ILE A 423 18.98 19.37 18.04
CA ILE A 423 18.82 18.18 17.21
C ILE A 423 17.81 17.29 17.91
N LEU A 424 16.66 17.09 17.27
CA LEU A 424 15.58 16.26 17.76
C LEU A 424 15.67 14.88 17.08
N MET A 425 15.64 13.84 17.89
CA MET A 425 15.57 12.45 17.43
C MET A 425 14.16 11.92 17.70
N PRO A 426 13.54 11.21 16.74
CA PRO A 426 12.23 10.62 17.01
C PRO A 426 12.36 9.45 17.99
N ASP A 427 11.49 9.42 18.98
CA ASP A 427 11.28 8.30 19.90
C ASP A 427 9.79 7.96 19.97
N GLY A 428 9.40 6.86 19.34
CA GLY A 428 7.98 6.52 19.15
C GLY A 428 7.22 7.64 18.42
N ASN A 429 6.23 8.23 19.10
CA ASN A 429 5.45 9.38 18.61
C ASN A 429 5.91 10.71 19.20
N GLN A 430 7.05 10.74 19.89
CA GLN A 430 7.62 11.91 20.53
C GLN A 430 8.99 12.24 19.93
N TRP A 431 9.52 13.38 20.33
CA TRP A 431 10.82 13.89 19.91
C TRP A 431 11.66 14.18 21.15
N GLU A 432 12.90 13.69 21.15
CA GLU A 432 13.86 13.95 22.22
C GLU A 432 15.02 14.79 21.71
N ILE A 433 15.48 15.74 22.52
CA ILE A 433 16.68 16.54 22.27
C ILE A 433 17.90 15.65 22.51
N VAL A 434 18.62 15.31 21.46
CA VAL A 434 19.90 14.58 21.53
C VAL A 434 21.11 15.52 21.52
N SER A 435 20.95 16.73 20.99
CA SER A 435 21.99 17.76 21.01
C SER A 435 21.40 19.16 21.12
N GLU A 436 22.02 19.98 21.96
CA GLU A 436 21.75 21.40 22.10
C GLU A 436 23.06 22.18 21.96
N THR A 437 23.05 23.15 21.05
CA THR A 437 24.15 24.08 20.84
C THR A 437 23.65 25.52 20.86
N TRP A 438 24.51 26.45 21.29
CA TRP A 438 24.22 27.88 21.31
C TRP A 438 25.42 28.66 20.78
N SER A 439 25.13 29.72 20.03
CA SER A 439 26.14 30.64 19.50
C SER A 439 25.68 32.08 19.71
N ALA A 440 26.58 32.94 20.20
CA ALA A 440 26.31 34.37 20.36
C ALA A 440 26.05 35.01 18.98
N ARG A 441 25.11 35.95 18.93
CA ARG A 441 24.82 36.73 17.73
C ARG A 441 25.72 37.96 17.59
#